data_AF-A0A1E3GWZ8-F1
#
_entry.id   AF-A0A1E3GWZ8-F1
#
_cell.length_a   1.000
_cell.length_b   1.000
_cell.length_c   1.000
_cell.angle_alpha   90.00
_cell.angle_beta   90.00
_cell.angle_gamma   90.00
#
_symmetry.space_group_name_H-M   'P 1'
#
loop_
_entity.id
_entity.type
_entity.pdbx_description
1 polymer ?
#
loop_
_entity_poly.entity_id
_entity_poly.type
_entity_poly.pdbx_seq_one_letter_code
_entity_poly.pdbx_strand_id
1 'polypeptide(L)'
;MRTMKRLAAAAMLAGSLLAAPAAQAADKLTVLLDWFVNPDHAPLVVAREGGYFARHGLDVELLPPADPSAPPRLVAAGQGDVAISYQPSLILDVAGACRWCGSARWWRHRSTR
;
A
#
# COMPACT_ATOMS: atom_id res chain seq x y z
N MET A 1 -52.48 16.86 -15.68
CA MET A 1 -51.91 15.92 -14.69
C MET A 1 -50.87 14.93 -15.26
N ARG A 2 -51.04 14.35 -16.46
CA ARG A 2 -50.06 13.40 -17.04
C ARG A 2 -48.73 14.04 -17.47
N THR A 3 -48.75 15.30 -17.89
CA THR A 3 -47.56 16.10 -18.28
C THR A 3 -46.69 16.51 -17.09
N MET A 4 -47.31 16.89 -15.96
CA MET A 4 -46.56 17.18 -14.71
C MET A 4 -45.89 15.93 -14.12
N LYS A 5 -46.51 14.75 -14.26
CA LYS A 5 -45.88 13.47 -13.87
C LYS A 5 -44.65 13.13 -14.71
N ARG A 6 -44.62 13.50 -15.99
CA ARG A 6 -43.46 13.28 -16.88
C ARG A 6 -42.29 14.22 -16.55
N LEU A 7 -42.60 15.47 -16.19
CA LEU A 7 -41.59 16.45 -15.74
C LEU A 7 -40.97 16.07 -14.39
N ALA A 8 -41.77 15.56 -13.45
CA ALA A 8 -41.27 15.06 -12.17
C ALA A 8 -40.35 13.82 -12.32
N ALA A 9 -40.70 12.90 -13.24
CA ALA A 9 -39.88 11.72 -13.52
C ALA A 9 -38.52 12.06 -14.17
N ALA A 10 -38.48 13.07 -15.05
CA ALA A 10 -37.24 13.52 -15.68
C ALA A 10 -36.29 14.20 -14.67
N ALA A 11 -36.82 14.96 -13.71
CA ALA A 11 -36.03 15.59 -12.66
C ALA A 11 -35.42 14.56 -11.67
N MET A 12 -36.14 13.46 -11.38
CA MET A 12 -35.62 12.37 -10.55
C MET A 12 -34.51 11.56 -11.23
N LEU A 13 -34.55 11.39 -12.56
CA LEU A 13 -33.47 10.72 -13.29
C LEU A 13 -32.20 11.57 -13.46
N ALA A 14 -32.32 12.90 -13.43
CA ALA A 14 -31.16 13.79 -13.51
C ALA A 14 -30.39 13.91 -12.18
N GLY A 15 -31.08 13.75 -11.04
CA GLY A 15 -30.48 13.83 -9.71
C GLY A 15 -29.61 12.63 -9.32
N SER A 16 -29.82 11.46 -9.94
CA SER A 16 -29.11 10.22 -9.60
C SER A 16 -27.69 10.13 -10.17
N LEU A 17 -27.31 10.96 -11.15
CA LEU A 17 -25.95 10.97 -11.70
C LEU A 17 -24.92 11.76 -10.87
N LEU A 18 -25.37 12.63 -9.96
CA LEU A 18 -24.47 13.43 -9.11
C LEU A 18 -24.07 12.73 -7.80
N ALA A 19 -24.63 11.55 -7.50
CA ALA A 19 -24.42 10.83 -6.26
C ALA A 19 -23.44 9.65 -6.39
N ALA A 20 -22.63 9.59 -7.45
CA ALA A 20 -21.59 8.58 -7.56
C ALA A 20 -20.52 8.84 -6.47
N PRO A 21 -20.25 7.89 -5.56
CA PRO A 21 -19.16 8.05 -4.62
C PRO A 21 -17.85 8.15 -5.41
N ALA A 22 -17.06 9.18 -5.12
CA ALA A 22 -15.73 9.30 -5.69
C ALA A 22 -14.92 8.06 -5.29
N ALA A 23 -14.50 7.26 -6.29
CA ALA A 23 -13.63 6.13 -6.04
C ALA A 23 -12.29 6.67 -5.51
N GLN A 24 -12.03 6.49 -4.21
CA GLN A 24 -10.71 6.77 -3.63
C GLN A 24 -9.75 5.68 -4.11
N ALA A 25 -8.75 6.09 -4.90
CA ALA A 25 -7.67 5.21 -5.31
C ALA A 25 -6.89 4.77 -4.07
N ALA A 26 -6.65 3.47 -3.94
CA ALA A 26 -5.79 2.95 -2.90
C ALA A 26 -4.33 3.33 -3.19
N ASP A 27 -3.59 3.69 -2.15
CA ASP A 27 -2.15 3.92 -2.22
C ASP A 27 -1.46 2.58 -2.46
N LYS A 28 -0.69 2.49 -3.55
CA LYS A 28 0.15 1.31 -3.80
C LYS A 28 1.29 1.24 -2.80
N LEU A 29 1.56 0.05 -2.30
CA LEU A 29 2.66 -0.24 -1.39
C LEU A 29 3.34 -1.56 -1.78
N THR A 30 4.59 -1.48 -2.22
CA THR A 30 5.41 -2.65 -2.50
C THR A 30 6.27 -3.02 -1.28
N VAL A 31 6.02 -4.21 -0.74
CA VAL A 31 6.78 -4.80 0.35
C VAL A 31 7.74 -5.83 -0.22
N LEU A 32 9.04 -5.57 -0.13
CA LEU A 32 10.07 -6.55 -0.46
C LEU A 32 10.25 -7.50 0.73
N LEU A 33 10.05 -8.79 0.50
CA LEU A 33 10.30 -9.80 1.51
C LEU A 33 11.81 -10.05 1.63
N ASP A 34 12.21 -10.64 2.75
CA ASP A 34 13.59 -11.08 3.03
C ASP A 34 13.92 -12.43 2.37
N TRP A 35 12.90 -13.25 2.11
CA TRP A 35 13.02 -14.57 1.51
C TRP A 35 11.78 -14.94 0.68
N PHE A 36 11.73 -16.18 0.18
CA PHE A 36 10.50 -16.80 -0.31
C PHE A 36 9.41 -16.80 0.76
N VAL A 37 8.15 -16.77 0.31
CA VAL A 37 6.98 -16.80 1.20
C VAL A 37 7.05 -18.03 2.11
N ASN A 38 7.07 -17.78 3.41
CA ASN A 38 7.13 -18.80 4.46
C ASN A 38 6.12 -18.47 5.59
N PRO A 39 6.00 -19.31 6.62
CA PRO A 39 5.09 -19.04 7.74
C PRO A 39 5.35 -17.73 8.49
N ASP A 40 6.57 -17.19 8.47
CA ASP A 40 6.89 -15.91 9.12
C ASP A 40 6.17 -14.74 8.43
N HIS A 41 5.87 -14.88 7.13
CA HIS A 41 5.11 -13.88 6.36
C HIS A 41 3.59 -14.05 6.47
N ALA A 42 3.10 -15.07 7.20
CA ALA A 42 1.66 -15.35 7.33
C ALA A 42 0.84 -14.13 7.77
N PRO A 43 1.28 -13.27 8.72
CA PRO A 43 0.51 -12.08 9.09
C PRO A 43 0.26 -11.13 7.92
N LEU A 44 1.24 -10.96 7.01
CA LEU A 44 1.11 -10.08 5.83
C LEU A 44 0.19 -10.69 4.78
N VAL A 45 0.29 -12.01 4.57
CA VAL A 45 -0.58 -12.73 3.64
C VAL A 45 -2.03 -12.69 4.12
N VAL A 46 -2.28 -13.00 5.39
CA VAL A 46 -3.61 -12.93 6.01
C VAL A 46 -4.16 -11.50 5.97
N ALA A 47 -3.32 -10.48 6.20
CA ALA A 47 -3.77 -9.09 6.12
C ALA A 47 -4.19 -8.67 4.69
N ARG A 48 -3.48 -9.17 3.67
CA ARG A 48 -3.82 -8.94 2.27
C ARG A 48 -5.09 -9.70 1.88
N GLU A 49 -5.16 -10.99 2.17
CA GLU A 49 -6.31 -11.84 1.83
C GLU A 49 -7.58 -11.46 2.61
N GLY A 50 -7.43 -11.07 3.86
CA GLY A 50 -8.51 -10.57 4.71
C GLY A 50 -8.94 -9.13 4.39
N GLY A 51 -8.35 -8.49 3.38
CA GLY A 51 -8.69 -7.13 2.95
C GLY A 51 -8.34 -6.04 3.97
N TYR A 52 -7.49 -6.32 4.95
CA TYR A 52 -7.15 -5.37 6.00
C TYR A 52 -6.41 -4.16 5.44
N PHE A 53 -5.50 -4.36 4.49
CA PHE A 53 -4.83 -3.27 3.78
C PHE A 53 -5.80 -2.41 2.98
N ALA A 54 -6.73 -3.04 2.24
CA ALA A 54 -7.74 -2.33 1.45
C ALA A 54 -8.67 -1.46 2.33
N ARG A 55 -9.03 -1.93 3.54
CA ARG A 55 -9.80 -1.14 4.52
C ARG A 55 -9.05 0.12 4.99
N HIS A 56 -7.73 0.11 4.91
CA HIS A 56 -6.87 1.26 5.20
C HIS A 56 -6.44 2.02 3.93
N GLY A 57 -7.07 1.75 2.78
CA GLY A 57 -6.76 2.42 1.52
C GLY A 57 -5.40 2.04 0.94
N LEU A 58 -4.86 0.86 1.27
CA LEU A 58 -3.59 0.36 0.77
C LEU A 58 -3.79 -0.80 -0.22
N ASP A 59 -3.14 -0.73 -1.36
CA ASP A 59 -2.98 -1.82 -2.33
C ASP A 59 -1.57 -2.41 -2.17
N VAL A 60 -1.47 -3.53 -1.43
CA VAL A 60 -0.18 -4.08 -0.97
C VAL A 60 0.26 -5.25 -1.83
N GLU A 61 1.43 -5.10 -2.44
CA GLU A 61 2.13 -6.15 -3.18
C GLU A 61 3.27 -6.73 -2.32
N LEU A 62 3.33 -8.05 -2.18
CA LEU A 62 4.40 -8.74 -1.46
C LEU A 62 5.31 -9.40 -2.50
N LEU A 63 6.55 -8.92 -2.61
CA LEU A 63 7.51 -9.39 -3.61
C LEU A 63 8.66 -10.15 -2.93
N PRO A 64 8.84 -11.45 -3.21
CA PRO A 64 10.04 -12.15 -2.79
C PRO A 64 11.26 -11.62 -3.57
N PRO A 65 12.46 -11.58 -2.95
CA PRO A 65 13.64 -11.04 -3.60
C PRO A 65 14.33 -12.09 -4.48
N ALA A 66 15.03 -11.62 -5.51
CA ALA A 66 15.96 -12.46 -6.28
C ALA A 66 17.26 -12.76 -5.50
N ASP A 67 17.71 -11.79 -4.68
CA ASP A 67 18.83 -11.90 -3.75
C ASP A 67 18.37 -11.48 -2.34
N PRO A 68 18.38 -12.38 -1.35
CA PRO A 68 17.98 -12.13 0.04
C PRO A 68 18.73 -11.01 0.75
N SER A 69 19.94 -10.69 0.29
CA SER A 69 20.76 -9.60 0.84
C SER A 69 20.47 -8.23 0.20
N ALA A 70 19.63 -8.20 -0.83
CA ALA A 70 19.32 -7.00 -1.59
C ALA A 70 18.16 -6.13 -1.06
N PRO A 71 17.09 -6.63 -0.40
CA PRO A 71 15.89 -5.83 -0.12
C PRO A 71 16.16 -4.47 0.54
N PRO A 72 17.01 -4.34 1.57
CA PRO A 72 17.30 -3.02 2.17
C PRO A 72 17.95 -2.05 1.16
N ARG A 73 18.85 -2.55 0.32
CA ARG A 73 19.53 -1.78 -0.72
C ARG A 73 18.58 -1.38 -1.86
N LEU A 74 17.66 -2.27 -2.24
CA LEU A 74 16.66 -2.00 -3.27
C LEU A 74 15.67 -0.91 -2.83
N VAL A 75 15.22 -0.92 -1.58
CA VAL A 75 14.39 0.17 -1.03
C VAL A 75 15.20 1.47 -0.95
N ALA A 76 16.47 1.41 -0.55
CA ALA A 76 17.34 2.60 -0.56
C ALA A 76 17.52 3.20 -1.97
N ALA A 77 17.48 2.35 -3.01
CA ALA A 77 17.51 2.75 -4.41
C ALA A 77 16.14 3.16 -4.98
N GLY A 78 15.06 3.13 -4.18
CA GLY A 78 13.70 3.48 -4.62
C GLY A 78 13.01 2.40 -5.45
N GLN A 79 13.49 1.16 -5.41
CA GLN A 79 12.92 0.01 -6.15
C GLN A 79 11.88 -0.78 -5.33
N GLY A 80 11.49 -0.26 -4.17
CA GLY A 80 10.44 -0.77 -3.30
C GLY A 80 10.15 0.26 -2.19
N ASP A 81 9.01 0.16 -1.52
CA ASP A 81 8.62 1.14 -0.49
C ASP A 81 9.14 0.76 0.90
N VAL A 82 9.06 -0.53 1.22
CA VAL A 82 9.50 -1.11 2.48
C VAL A 82 10.09 -2.49 2.26
N ALA A 83 10.99 -2.91 3.14
CA ALA A 83 11.60 -4.24 3.10
C ALA A 83 11.55 -4.90 4.48
N ILE A 84 11.34 -6.22 4.48
CA ILE A 84 11.61 -7.07 5.63
C ILE A 84 13.10 -7.40 5.61
N SER A 85 13.74 -7.35 6.78
CA SER A 85 15.16 -7.68 6.92
C SER A 85 15.45 -8.20 8.32
N TYR A 86 16.51 -9.01 8.43
CA TYR A 86 16.99 -9.49 9.73
C TYR A 86 17.72 -8.38 10.48
N GLN A 87 17.46 -8.28 11.79
CA GLN A 87 18.02 -7.25 12.66
C GLN A 87 19.57 -7.17 12.62
N PRO A 88 20.35 -8.28 12.63
CA PRO A 88 21.80 -8.18 12.54
C PRO A 88 22.27 -7.54 11.24
N SER A 89 21.70 -7.96 10.11
CA SER A 89 22.01 -7.41 8.78
C SER A 89 21.63 -5.94 8.68
N LEU A 90 20.46 -5.57 9.22
CA LEU A 90 20.00 -4.19 9.25
C LEU A 90 20.95 -3.26 10.03
N ILE A 91 21.49 -3.73 11.17
CA ILE A 91 22.45 -2.94 11.96
C ILE A 91 23.73 -2.67 11.15
N LEU A 92 24.19 -3.66 10.38
CA LEU A 92 25.35 -3.51 9.49
C LEU A 92 25.07 -2.55 8.34
N ASP A 93 23.90 -2.65 7.70
CA ASP A 93 23.51 -1.77 6.59
C ASP A 93 23.40 -0.30 7.02
N VAL A 94 22.87 -0.05 8.23
CA VAL A 94 22.79 1.29 8.83
C VAL A 94 24.18 1.82 9.18
N ALA A 95 25.07 0.98 9.69
CA ALA A 95 26.45 1.37 10.03
C ALA A 95 27.30 1.65 8.77
N GLY A 96 27.05 0.94 7.67
CA GLY A 96 27.78 1.03 6.40
C GLY A 96 27.41 2.21 5.49
N ALA A 97 26.71 3.22 6.01
CA ALA A 97 26.24 4.41 5.27
C ALA A 97 25.06 4.19 4.30
N CYS A 98 24.38 3.02 4.34
CA CYS A 98 23.07 2.92 3.70
C CYS A 98 22.07 3.74 4.51
N ARG A 99 21.49 4.78 3.90
CA ARG A 99 20.62 5.77 4.54
C ARG A 99 19.22 5.19 4.84
N TRP A 100 19.15 3.96 5.33
CA TRP A 100 17.92 3.24 5.64
C TRP A 100 17.74 3.11 7.16
N CYS A 101 17.30 4.19 7.81
CA CYS A 101 16.95 4.15 9.23
C CYS A 101 15.47 3.76 9.42
N GLY A 102 15.17 2.46 9.33
CA GLY A 102 13.96 1.81 9.87
C GLY A 102 12.60 2.39 9.50
N SER A 103 11.54 1.80 10.08
CA SER A 103 10.14 2.20 9.90
C SER A 103 9.86 3.70 10.19
N ALA A 104 10.73 4.35 10.97
CA ALA A 104 10.57 5.74 11.39
C ALA A 104 10.84 6.78 10.27
N ARG A 105 11.69 6.48 9.27
CA ARG A 105 11.97 7.43 8.17
C ARG A 105 10.82 7.49 7.17
N TRP A 106 10.17 6.35 6.90
CA TRP A 106 8.99 6.27 6.04
C TRP A 106 7.84 7.13 6.58
N TRP A 107 7.57 7.06 7.88
CA TRP A 107 6.55 7.88 8.54
C TRP A 107 6.81 9.39 8.42
N ARG A 108 8.07 9.83 8.54
CA ARG A 108 8.45 11.25 8.47
C ARG A 108 8.43 11.82 7.05
N HIS A 109 8.71 11.00 6.04
CA HIS A 109 8.61 11.43 4.65
C HIS A 109 7.13 11.62 4.23
N ARG A 110 6.20 10.81 4.77
CA ARG A 110 4.78 10.93 4.42
C ARG A 110 4.03 12.00 5.20
N SER A 111 4.45 12.34 6.42
CA SER A 111 3.83 13.43 7.21
C SER A 111 4.08 14.84 6.67
N THR A 112 4.87 14.97 5.60
CA THR A 112 5.20 16.24 4.94
C THR A 112 4.66 16.32 3.51
N ARG A 113 3.81 15.36 3.11
CA ARG A 113 3.01 15.41 1.88
C ARG A 113 1.52 15.42 2.21
#